data_AF-A0A960FIA5-F1
#
_entry.id   AF-A0A960FIA5-F1
#
_cell.length_a   1.000
_cell.length_b   1.000
_cell.length_c   1.000
_cell.angle_alpha   90.00
_cell.angle_beta   90.00
_cell.angle_gamma   90.00
#
_symmetry.space_group_name_H-M   'P 1'
#
loop_
_entity.id
_entity.type
_entity.pdbx_description
1 polymer ?
#
loop_
_entity_poly.entity_id
_entity_poly.type
_entity_poly.pdbx_seq_one_letter_code
_entity_poly.pdbx_strand_id
1 'polypeptide(L)'
;GGIVGVGKGSANPPRLVRLSDRGAKSGAKNAKAKKVALVGKGITFDTGGINLKHNASALLGMKTDMGGAAAIIGAMQAVAELGLPQPVSAYLPLTDNMTGGDATRPGDVLRMYDGTTVEVVDTDAEGRIVLGDAVAFAAATAPAAIVDVATLTHTAMHVTGQQVAPFVSTADWLADQVRAASDATTDRVWRMPRVPEYRGLLKSRVADMCNRSEAPAASAFAALFVESFAGGVPFAHIDMAAVVTSDRDLPDRPAGATGWGVELLVRLVERFEAAST
;
A
#
# COMPACT_ATOMS: atom_id res chain seq x y z
N GLY A 1 -0.26 -15.90 -3.52
CA GLY A 1 -0.95 -16.68 -2.48
C GLY A 1 -1.15 -15.91 -1.19
N GLY A 2 -0.54 -14.73 -1.03
CA GLY A 2 -0.79 -13.83 0.08
C GLY A 2 -2.26 -13.38 0.21
N ILE A 3 -2.88 -12.93 -0.88
CA ILE A 3 -4.29 -12.46 -0.84
C ILE A 3 -5.24 -13.58 -0.38
N VAL A 4 -5.09 -14.77 -0.97
CA VAL A 4 -5.89 -15.96 -0.62
C VAL A 4 -5.57 -16.44 0.80
N GLY A 5 -4.30 -16.41 1.20
CA GLY A 5 -3.86 -16.82 2.54
C GLY A 5 -4.40 -15.91 3.64
N VAL A 6 -4.44 -14.59 3.43
CA VAL A 6 -5.06 -13.68 4.41
C VAL A 6 -6.57 -13.89 4.45
N GLY A 7 -7.23 -13.99 3.30
CA GLY A 7 -8.69 -14.06 3.22
C GLY A 7 -9.33 -15.41 3.59
N LYS A 8 -8.59 -16.52 3.63
CA LYS A 8 -9.18 -17.86 3.91
C LYS A 8 -9.76 -18.02 5.31
N GLY A 9 -9.46 -17.11 6.24
CA GLY A 9 -10.11 -17.06 7.56
C GLY A 9 -11.51 -16.45 7.55
N SER A 10 -11.95 -15.90 6.42
CA SER A 10 -13.23 -15.20 6.28
C SER A 10 -14.27 -15.97 5.49
N ALA A 11 -15.54 -15.70 5.79
CA ALA A 11 -16.67 -16.12 4.94
C ALA A 11 -16.79 -15.27 3.66
N ASN A 12 -16.21 -14.07 3.65
CA ASN A 12 -16.16 -13.21 2.47
C ASN A 12 -14.95 -13.57 1.60
N PRO A 13 -15.15 -14.01 0.35
CA PRO A 13 -14.03 -14.43 -0.47
C PRO A 13 -13.20 -13.21 -0.94
N PRO A 14 -11.85 -13.32 -0.98
CA PRO A 14 -10.99 -12.22 -1.37
C PRO A 14 -11.12 -11.86 -2.85
N ARG A 15 -10.73 -10.65 -3.23
CA ARG A 15 -10.74 -10.12 -4.61
C ARG A 15 -9.46 -9.34 -4.90
N LEU A 16 -9.03 -9.35 -6.16
CA LEU A 16 -8.07 -8.38 -6.68
C LEU A 16 -8.78 -7.53 -7.72
N VAL A 17 -9.02 -6.25 -7.42
CA VAL A 17 -9.64 -5.31 -8.37
C VAL A 17 -8.54 -4.62 -9.17
N ARG A 18 -8.73 -4.56 -10.49
CA ARG A 18 -7.86 -3.79 -11.40
C ARG A 18 -8.67 -2.70 -12.07
N LEU A 19 -8.23 -1.45 -11.93
CA LEU A 19 -8.77 -0.30 -12.68
C LEU A 19 -7.71 0.20 -13.66
N SER A 20 -8.15 0.76 -14.78
CA SER A 20 -7.22 1.35 -15.75
C SER A 20 -7.83 2.54 -16.45
N ASP A 21 -7.09 3.64 -16.48
CA ASP A 21 -7.35 4.79 -17.34
C ASP A 21 -6.27 4.86 -18.43
N ARG A 22 -6.68 5.18 -19.67
CA ARG A 22 -5.77 5.27 -20.81
C ARG A 22 -5.19 6.68 -21.01
N GLY A 23 -5.70 7.68 -20.29
CA GLY A 23 -5.37 9.08 -20.44
C GLY A 23 -6.11 9.74 -21.62
N ALA A 24 -6.58 10.97 -21.43
CA ALA A 24 -7.36 11.71 -22.43
C ALA A 24 -6.58 12.05 -23.72
N LYS A 25 -5.23 12.04 -23.67
CA LYS A 25 -4.36 12.30 -24.83
C LYS A 25 -3.87 11.02 -25.51
N SER A 26 -4.49 9.86 -25.26
CA SER A 26 -4.06 8.58 -25.85
C SER A 26 -4.49 8.40 -27.31
N GLY A 27 -3.95 9.21 -28.21
CA GLY A 27 -3.83 8.81 -29.62
C GLY A 27 -2.90 7.59 -29.75
N ALA A 28 -2.91 6.89 -30.89
CA ALA A 28 -2.10 5.68 -31.15
C ALA A 28 -0.58 5.84 -30.86
N LYS A 29 -0.07 7.08 -30.84
CA LYS A 29 1.33 7.41 -30.49
C LYS A 29 1.66 7.30 -28.99
N ASN A 30 0.66 7.33 -28.09
CA ASN A 30 0.83 7.27 -26.63
C ASN A 30 0.60 5.86 -26.04
N ALA A 31 0.33 4.85 -26.87
CA ALA A 31 0.19 3.46 -26.41
C ALA A 31 1.49 2.88 -25.78
N LYS A 32 2.63 3.54 -26.01
CA LYS A 32 3.95 3.21 -25.42
C LYS A 32 4.31 4.04 -24.19
N ALA A 33 3.47 4.99 -23.75
CA ALA A 33 3.75 5.78 -22.56
C ALA A 33 3.80 4.85 -21.34
N LYS A 34 4.91 4.86 -20.61
CA LYS A 34 5.07 4.05 -19.40
C LYS A 34 4.16 4.60 -18.32
N LYS A 35 3.29 3.75 -17.79
CA LYS A 35 2.23 4.11 -16.83
C LYS A 35 2.79 4.08 -15.41
N VAL A 36 2.26 4.92 -14.52
CA VAL A 36 2.37 4.67 -13.08
C VAL A 36 1.33 3.62 -12.68
N ALA A 37 1.73 2.69 -11.82
CA ALA A 37 0.84 1.74 -11.18
C ALA A 37 0.59 2.14 -9.73
N LEU A 38 -0.67 2.26 -9.34
CA LEU A 38 -1.09 2.51 -7.96
C LEU A 38 -1.51 1.19 -7.31
N VAL A 39 -1.09 0.93 -6.06
CA VAL A 39 -1.48 -0.28 -5.33
C VAL A 39 -2.01 0.09 -3.95
N GLY A 40 -3.21 -0.37 -3.58
CA GLY A 40 -3.88 0.09 -2.36
C GLY A 40 -4.23 -1.03 -1.41
N LYS A 41 -3.76 -0.96 -0.15
CA LYS A 41 -4.18 -1.93 0.89
C LYS A 41 -5.70 -1.87 1.03
N GLY A 42 -6.36 -3.02 0.87
CA GLY A 42 -7.81 -3.14 0.89
C GLY A 42 -8.31 -4.12 1.95
N ILE A 43 -7.79 -4.04 3.18
CA ILE A 43 -8.31 -4.88 4.27
C ILE A 43 -9.64 -4.28 4.75
N THR A 44 -10.76 -4.88 4.37
CA THR A 44 -12.10 -4.30 4.62
C THR A 44 -12.48 -4.32 6.10
N PHE A 45 -11.91 -5.28 6.84
CA PHE A 45 -11.93 -5.30 8.30
C PHE A 45 -10.75 -6.14 8.80
N ASP A 46 -10.05 -5.65 9.82
CA ASP A 46 -8.88 -6.31 10.38
C ASP A 46 -9.08 -6.71 11.85
N THR A 47 -9.28 -8.00 12.11
CA THR A 47 -9.28 -8.52 13.49
C THR A 47 -7.86 -8.80 13.99
N GLY A 48 -6.88 -8.81 13.10
CA GLY A 48 -5.54 -9.38 13.28
C GLY A 48 -5.44 -10.89 13.06
N GLY A 49 -6.52 -11.55 12.66
CA GLY A 49 -6.54 -13.00 12.50
C GLY A 49 -6.25 -13.73 13.81
N ILE A 50 -5.45 -14.81 13.77
CA ILE A 50 -5.09 -15.59 14.97
C ILE A 50 -4.32 -14.74 15.99
N ASN A 51 -3.47 -13.82 15.54
CA ASN A 51 -2.88 -12.75 16.35
C ASN A 51 -3.91 -11.64 16.64
N LEU A 52 -5.01 -12.02 17.30
CA LEU A 52 -6.16 -11.17 17.52
C LEU A 52 -5.80 -9.85 18.22
N LYS A 53 -6.30 -8.74 17.70
CA LYS A 53 -6.23 -7.44 18.36
C LYS A 53 -6.92 -7.52 19.73
N HIS A 54 -6.17 -7.13 20.76
CA HIS A 54 -6.45 -7.51 22.15
C HIS A 54 -7.45 -6.62 22.89
N ASN A 55 -7.98 -5.55 22.27
CA ASN A 55 -8.93 -4.65 22.92
C ASN A 55 -9.92 -4.02 21.92
N ALA A 56 -11.07 -3.56 22.44
CA ALA A 56 -12.14 -2.98 21.61
C ALA A 56 -11.68 -1.73 20.85
N SER A 57 -10.85 -0.88 21.46
CA SER A 57 -10.29 0.30 20.79
C SER A 57 -9.42 -0.04 19.59
N ALA A 58 -8.70 -1.16 19.64
CA ALA A 58 -7.89 -1.67 18.53
C ALA A 58 -8.74 -2.27 17.40
N LEU A 59 -10.01 -2.61 17.66
CA LEU A 59 -10.94 -3.19 16.67
C LEU A 59 -11.92 -2.16 16.08
N LEU A 60 -12.45 -1.23 16.89
CA LEU A 60 -13.54 -0.32 16.49
C LEU A 60 -13.18 0.59 15.29
N GLY A 61 -11.89 0.81 15.04
CA GLY A 61 -11.39 1.57 13.90
C GLY A 61 -11.08 0.74 12.65
N MET A 62 -10.97 -0.59 12.73
CA MET A 62 -10.36 -1.41 11.67
C MET A 62 -11.19 -1.57 10.39
N LYS A 63 -12.41 -1.03 10.37
CA LYS A 63 -13.16 -0.82 9.12
C LYS A 63 -12.47 0.17 8.16
N THR A 64 -11.54 0.99 8.65
CA THR A 64 -10.77 1.94 7.82
C THR A 64 -9.45 1.37 7.32
N ASP A 65 -9.18 0.08 7.56
CA ASP A 65 -7.94 -0.59 7.15
C ASP A 65 -7.86 -0.91 5.63
N MET A 66 -8.88 -0.44 4.91
CA MET A 66 -8.99 -0.37 3.46
C MET A 66 -8.73 1.05 2.93
N GLY A 67 -8.22 1.95 3.76
CA GLY A 67 -8.02 3.36 3.43
C GLY A 67 -7.14 3.58 2.20
N GLY A 68 -6.11 2.76 2.02
CA GLY A 68 -5.25 2.81 0.83
C GLY A 68 -6.01 2.50 -0.46
N ALA A 69 -6.84 1.45 -0.44
CA ALA A 69 -7.70 1.14 -1.57
C ALA A 69 -8.78 2.21 -1.81
N ALA A 70 -9.36 2.77 -0.75
CA ALA A 70 -10.34 3.86 -0.85
C ALA A 70 -9.74 5.12 -1.50
N ALA A 71 -8.55 5.53 -1.07
CA ALA A 71 -7.85 6.69 -1.62
C ALA A 71 -7.58 6.52 -3.12
N ILE A 72 -7.15 5.32 -3.54
CA ILE A 72 -6.90 5.04 -4.96
C ILE A 72 -8.20 4.99 -5.77
N ILE A 73 -9.30 4.42 -5.24
CA ILE A 73 -10.60 4.46 -5.94
C ILE A 73 -11.04 5.92 -6.15
N GLY A 74 -10.96 6.75 -5.11
CA GLY A 74 -11.28 8.18 -5.21
C GLY A 74 -10.39 8.91 -6.21
N ALA A 75 -9.08 8.65 -6.19
CA ALA A 75 -8.15 9.23 -7.15
C ALA A 75 -8.43 8.78 -8.59
N MET A 76 -8.69 7.50 -8.82
CA MET A 76 -9.03 6.96 -10.14
C MET A 76 -10.33 7.55 -10.70
N GLN A 77 -11.34 7.77 -9.85
CA GLN A 77 -12.56 8.47 -10.24
C GLN A 77 -12.26 9.91 -10.67
N ALA A 78 -11.53 10.67 -9.85
CA ALA A 78 -11.16 12.06 -10.16
C ALA A 78 -10.28 12.16 -11.41
N VAL A 79 -9.33 11.24 -11.61
CA VAL A 79 -8.49 11.14 -12.82
C VAL A 79 -9.36 11.04 -14.08
N ALA A 80 -10.39 10.18 -14.05
CA ALA A 80 -11.30 9.96 -15.17
C ALA A 80 -12.21 11.18 -15.41
N GLU A 81 -12.78 11.75 -14.35
CA GLU A 81 -13.67 12.93 -14.43
C GLU A 81 -12.93 14.18 -14.92
N LEU A 82 -11.68 14.38 -14.51
CA LEU A 82 -10.83 15.48 -14.96
C LEU A 82 -10.26 15.26 -16.37
N GLY A 83 -10.35 14.04 -16.90
CA GLY A 83 -9.78 13.68 -18.19
C GLY A 83 -8.26 13.89 -18.22
N LEU A 84 -7.54 13.42 -17.19
CA LEU A 84 -6.10 13.63 -17.11
C LEU A 84 -5.37 12.98 -18.29
N PRO A 85 -4.26 13.57 -18.76
CA PRO A 85 -3.59 13.08 -19.96
C PRO A 85 -2.77 11.80 -19.73
N GLN A 86 -2.36 11.53 -18.49
CA GLN A 86 -1.44 10.44 -18.17
C GLN A 86 -2.18 9.11 -17.99
N PRO A 87 -1.66 8.01 -18.55
CA PRO A 87 -2.23 6.68 -18.31
C PRO A 87 -1.86 6.17 -16.91
N VAL A 88 -2.82 5.53 -16.24
CA VAL A 88 -2.63 4.97 -14.90
C VAL A 88 -3.36 3.63 -14.77
N SER A 89 -2.81 2.71 -13.98
CA SER A 89 -3.48 1.49 -13.56
C SER A 89 -3.46 1.36 -12.06
N ALA A 90 -4.54 0.84 -11.48
CA ALA A 90 -4.64 0.60 -10.05
C ALA A 90 -4.91 -0.88 -9.75
N TYR A 91 -4.34 -1.39 -8.66
CA TYR A 91 -4.48 -2.76 -8.18
C TYR A 91 -4.86 -2.76 -6.70
N LEU A 92 -6.00 -3.34 -6.37
CA LEU A 92 -6.59 -3.28 -5.02
C LEU A 92 -6.83 -4.72 -4.51
N PRO A 93 -5.93 -5.28 -3.71
CA PRO A 93 -6.19 -6.53 -3.00
C PRO A 93 -7.22 -6.29 -1.89
N LEU A 94 -8.44 -6.79 -2.09
CA LEU A 94 -9.56 -6.64 -1.17
C LEU A 94 -9.84 -7.96 -0.44
N THR A 95 -9.80 -7.93 0.89
CA THR A 95 -10.19 -9.04 1.76
C THR A 95 -10.43 -8.52 3.16
N ASP A 96 -11.05 -9.29 4.04
CA ASP A 96 -10.99 -9.12 5.48
C ASP A 96 -9.96 -10.09 6.09
N ASN A 97 -9.48 -9.77 7.29
CA ASN A 97 -8.58 -10.60 8.10
C ASN A 97 -9.34 -11.07 9.34
N MET A 98 -9.70 -12.35 9.35
CA MET A 98 -10.69 -12.92 10.28
C MET A 98 -10.15 -14.20 10.96
N THR A 99 -10.80 -14.61 12.05
CA THR A 99 -10.40 -15.73 12.92
C THR A 99 -11.13 -17.06 12.64
N GLY A 100 -11.67 -17.24 11.42
CA GLY A 100 -12.37 -18.46 11.04
C GLY A 100 -11.49 -19.72 11.08
N GLY A 101 -12.11 -20.90 10.99
CA GLY A 101 -11.41 -22.18 11.16
C GLY A 101 -10.26 -22.46 10.19
N ASP A 102 -10.28 -21.83 9.00
CA ASP A 102 -9.24 -21.93 7.98
C ASP A 102 -8.24 -20.75 8.01
N ALA A 103 -8.31 -19.87 9.01
CA ALA A 103 -7.41 -18.73 9.14
C ALA A 103 -5.94 -19.14 9.04
N THR A 104 -5.13 -18.26 8.44
CA THR A 104 -3.67 -18.44 8.43
C THR A 104 -3.17 -18.46 9.88
N ARG A 105 -2.22 -19.36 10.15
CA ARG A 105 -1.64 -19.54 11.48
C ARG A 105 -0.23 -18.96 11.51
N PRO A 106 0.23 -18.48 12.68
CA PRO A 106 1.65 -18.22 12.89
C PRO A 106 2.49 -19.45 12.55
N GLY A 107 3.55 -19.26 11.77
CA GLY A 107 4.43 -20.30 11.25
C GLY A 107 3.99 -20.92 9.91
N ASP A 108 2.79 -20.63 9.40
CA ASP A 108 2.43 -21.02 8.04
C ASP A 108 3.35 -20.32 7.03
N VAL A 109 3.71 -21.03 5.95
CA VAL A 109 4.47 -20.48 4.83
C VAL A 109 3.57 -20.29 3.63
N LEU A 110 3.43 -19.05 3.18
CA LEU A 110 2.65 -18.69 1.99
C LEU A 110 3.55 -18.56 0.78
N ARG A 111 3.14 -19.12 -0.36
CA ARG A 111 3.76 -18.84 -1.66
C ARG A 111 3.07 -17.65 -2.33
N MET A 112 3.84 -16.60 -2.55
CA MET A 112 3.42 -15.33 -3.16
C MET A 112 3.28 -15.45 -4.68
N TYR A 113 2.71 -14.43 -5.32
CA TYR A 113 2.45 -14.42 -6.76
C TYR A 113 3.71 -14.61 -7.61
N ASP A 114 4.83 -13.98 -7.23
CA ASP A 114 6.13 -14.10 -7.90
C ASP A 114 6.87 -15.42 -7.60
N GLY A 115 6.29 -16.27 -6.73
CA GLY A 115 6.88 -17.54 -6.30
C GLY A 115 7.70 -17.46 -5.01
N THR A 116 7.98 -16.26 -4.50
CA THR A 116 8.65 -16.02 -3.21
C THR A 116 7.84 -16.65 -2.08
N THR A 117 8.52 -17.22 -1.08
CA THR A 117 7.88 -17.80 0.10
C THR A 117 7.98 -16.87 1.31
N VAL A 118 6.86 -16.70 2.02
CA VAL A 118 6.75 -15.83 3.21
C VAL A 118 6.33 -16.66 4.41
N GLU A 119 7.16 -16.69 5.44
CA GLU A 119 6.77 -17.16 6.78
C GLU A 119 5.88 -16.11 7.45
N VAL A 120 4.66 -16.52 7.81
CA VAL A 120 3.73 -15.67 8.55
C VAL A 120 4.03 -15.80 10.03
N VAL A 121 4.85 -14.89 10.56
CA VAL A 121 5.17 -14.81 11.99
C VAL A 121 4.02 -14.16 12.78
N ASP A 122 3.31 -13.23 12.15
CA ASP A 122 2.20 -12.50 12.75
C ASP A 122 1.08 -12.27 11.75
N THR A 123 -0.12 -12.78 12.03
CA THR A 123 -1.28 -12.65 11.15
C THR A 123 -1.92 -11.25 11.18
N ASP A 124 -1.50 -10.37 12.10
CA ASP A 124 -1.84 -8.93 12.15
C ASP A 124 -0.86 -8.07 11.32
N ALA A 125 0.12 -8.71 10.67
CA ALA A 125 0.97 -8.11 9.65
C ALA A 125 0.54 -8.59 8.25
N GLU A 126 -0.77 -8.60 8.00
CA GLU A 126 -1.44 -9.09 6.79
C GLU A 126 -1.36 -8.10 5.62
N GLY A 127 -1.42 -6.80 5.89
CA GLY A 127 -1.50 -5.76 4.86
C GLY A 127 -0.34 -5.86 3.88
N ARG A 128 0.87 -6.09 4.38
CA ARG A 128 2.07 -6.22 3.55
C ARG A 128 2.07 -7.51 2.72
N ILE A 129 1.44 -8.58 3.23
CA ILE A 129 1.27 -9.84 2.51
C ILE A 129 0.34 -9.63 1.31
N VAL A 130 -0.83 -9.03 1.52
CA VAL A 130 -1.77 -8.80 0.40
C VAL A 130 -1.21 -7.79 -0.61
N LEU A 131 -0.49 -6.77 -0.13
CA LEU A 131 0.23 -5.82 -0.98
C LEU A 131 1.35 -6.51 -1.78
N GLY A 132 2.12 -7.42 -1.18
CA GLY A 132 3.19 -8.14 -1.88
C GLY A 132 2.68 -8.87 -3.13
N ASP A 133 1.56 -9.59 -3.02
CA ASP A 133 0.91 -10.23 -4.18
C ASP A 133 0.47 -9.19 -5.23
N ALA A 134 -0.14 -8.07 -4.81
CA ALA A 134 -0.64 -7.04 -5.72
C ALA A 134 0.48 -6.24 -6.40
N VAL A 135 1.56 -5.93 -5.68
CA VAL A 135 2.76 -5.26 -6.19
C VAL A 135 3.51 -6.18 -7.16
N ALA A 136 3.66 -7.47 -6.83
CA ALA A 136 4.24 -8.44 -7.76
C ALA A 136 3.41 -8.55 -9.06
N PHE A 137 2.08 -8.58 -8.94
CA PHE A 137 1.19 -8.58 -10.09
C PHE A 137 1.30 -7.30 -10.93
N ALA A 138 1.37 -6.14 -10.28
CA ALA A 138 1.58 -4.85 -10.94
C ALA A 138 2.95 -4.79 -11.65
N ALA A 139 4.02 -5.24 -11.00
CA ALA A 139 5.38 -5.27 -11.54
C ALA A 139 5.47 -6.12 -12.81
N ALA A 140 4.74 -7.24 -12.88
CA ALA A 140 4.67 -8.09 -14.07
C ALA A 140 4.10 -7.37 -15.31
N THR A 141 3.41 -6.23 -15.13
CA THR A 141 2.93 -5.38 -16.25
C THR A 141 3.96 -4.35 -16.73
N ALA A 142 5.17 -4.35 -16.16
CA ALA A 142 6.28 -3.45 -16.46
C ALA A 142 5.90 -1.95 -16.48
N PRO A 143 5.29 -1.40 -15.41
CA PRO A 143 5.02 0.03 -15.31
C PRO A 143 6.32 0.83 -15.15
N ALA A 144 6.26 2.16 -15.35
CA ALA A 144 7.41 3.04 -15.11
C ALA A 144 7.78 3.13 -13.63
N ALA A 145 6.76 3.09 -12.77
CA ALA A 145 6.90 3.07 -11.32
C ALA A 145 5.65 2.45 -10.69
N ILE A 146 5.82 1.98 -9.46
CA ILE A 146 4.75 1.53 -8.57
C ILE A 146 4.72 2.45 -7.36
N VAL A 147 3.54 2.94 -6.99
CA VAL A 147 3.30 3.70 -5.77
C VAL A 147 2.22 2.98 -5.01
N ASP A 148 2.56 2.40 -3.85
CA ASP A 148 1.57 1.81 -2.97
C ASP A 148 1.22 2.73 -1.80
N VAL A 149 -0.04 2.65 -1.38
CA VAL A 149 -0.58 3.43 -0.26
C VAL A 149 -1.33 2.49 0.65
N ALA A 150 -1.04 2.54 1.95
CA ALA A 150 -1.56 1.58 2.90
C ALA A 150 -1.68 2.13 4.31
N THR A 151 -2.73 1.72 5.03
CA THR A 151 -2.78 1.80 6.49
C THR A 151 -1.94 0.66 7.06
N LEU A 152 -0.60 0.75 6.96
CA LEU A 152 0.26 -0.43 7.09
C LEU A 152 0.83 -0.64 8.49
N THR A 153 1.27 0.43 9.15
CA THR A 153 1.91 0.29 10.48
C THR A 153 1.37 1.29 11.48
N HIS A 154 1.05 0.80 12.68
CA HIS A 154 0.82 1.67 13.83
C HIS A 154 2.03 2.57 14.10
N THR A 155 3.25 2.08 13.81
CA THR A 155 4.49 2.83 13.99
C THR A 155 4.55 4.13 13.17
N ALA A 156 3.83 4.26 12.06
CA ALA A 156 3.80 5.49 11.27
C ALA A 156 3.48 6.73 12.12
N MET A 157 2.55 6.61 13.07
CA MET A 157 2.15 7.73 13.92
C MET A 157 3.25 8.14 14.93
N HIS A 158 4.14 7.21 15.29
CA HIS A 158 5.31 7.51 16.12
C HIS A 158 6.45 8.14 15.31
N VAL A 159 6.45 8.00 13.99
CA VAL A 159 7.46 8.60 13.10
C VAL A 159 7.12 10.06 12.80
N THR A 160 5.88 10.34 12.40
CA THR A 160 5.49 11.65 11.84
C THR A 160 4.27 12.29 12.52
N GLY A 161 3.72 11.67 13.56
CA GLY A 161 2.46 12.12 14.18
C GLY A 161 1.26 11.85 13.28
N GLN A 162 0.18 12.64 13.45
CA GLN A 162 -1.13 12.42 12.79
C GLN A 162 -1.43 13.41 11.66
N GLN A 163 -0.42 14.12 11.13
CA GLN A 163 -0.62 15.12 10.07
C GLN A 163 0.22 14.87 8.82
N VAL A 164 1.17 13.95 8.88
CA VAL A 164 2.14 13.71 7.80
C VAL A 164 2.29 12.20 7.66
N ALA A 165 2.15 11.66 6.45
CA ALA A 165 2.39 10.25 6.17
C ALA A 165 3.89 10.01 5.91
N PRO A 166 4.55 9.09 6.62
CA PRO A 166 5.90 8.70 6.26
C PRO A 166 5.88 7.87 4.97
N PHE A 167 6.88 8.05 4.12
CA PHE A 167 7.02 7.24 2.91
C PHE A 167 8.49 6.90 2.63
N VAL A 168 8.72 5.84 1.85
CA VAL A 168 10.04 5.50 1.31
C VAL A 168 9.97 5.38 -0.20
N SER A 169 11.12 5.48 -0.87
CA SER A 169 11.21 5.17 -2.29
C SER A 169 12.58 4.60 -2.65
N THR A 170 12.60 3.72 -3.66
CA THR A 170 13.81 3.14 -4.25
C THR A 170 14.50 4.05 -5.25
N ALA A 171 13.85 5.15 -5.68
CA ALA A 171 14.39 6.07 -6.68
C ALA A 171 14.14 7.52 -6.28
N ASP A 172 15.19 8.36 -6.33
CA ASP A 172 15.08 9.77 -5.92
C ASP A 172 14.11 10.57 -6.78
N TRP A 173 14.11 10.34 -8.10
CA TRP A 173 13.19 11.01 -9.02
C TRP A 173 11.70 10.72 -8.70
N LEU A 174 11.41 9.51 -8.22
CA LEU A 174 10.05 9.12 -7.82
C LEU A 174 9.70 9.74 -6.48
N ALA A 175 10.65 9.75 -5.54
CA ALA A 175 10.49 10.40 -4.25
C ALA A 175 10.22 11.91 -4.40
N ASP A 176 10.91 12.56 -5.33
CA ASP A 176 10.72 13.98 -5.63
C ASP A 176 9.35 14.26 -6.22
N GLN A 177 8.82 13.39 -7.08
CA GLN A 177 7.46 13.54 -7.61
C GLN A 177 6.39 13.33 -6.53
N VAL A 178 6.55 12.35 -5.63
CA VAL A 178 5.65 12.16 -4.48
C VAL A 178 5.66 13.39 -3.56
N ARG A 179 6.84 13.94 -3.27
CA ARG A 179 6.99 15.17 -2.48
C ARG A 179 6.34 16.37 -3.18
N ALA A 180 6.60 16.56 -4.48
CA ALA A 180 6.03 17.66 -5.24
C ALA A 180 4.49 17.58 -5.33
N ALA A 181 3.92 16.36 -5.39
CA ALA A 181 2.48 16.15 -5.30
C ALA A 181 1.94 16.53 -3.91
N SER A 182 2.60 16.08 -2.84
CA SER A 182 2.28 16.47 -1.46
C SER A 182 2.30 18.00 -1.27
N ASP A 183 3.36 18.68 -1.73
CA ASP A 183 3.53 20.13 -1.58
C ASP A 183 2.43 20.94 -2.28
N ALA A 184 1.73 20.35 -3.25
CA ALA A 184 0.61 20.96 -3.98
C ALA A 184 -0.77 20.65 -3.36
N THR A 185 -0.83 19.96 -2.23
CA THR A 185 -2.08 19.47 -1.60
C THR A 185 -2.05 19.66 -0.08
N THR A 186 -3.14 19.29 0.60
CA THR A 186 -3.14 19.18 2.07
C THR A 186 -2.64 17.83 2.59
N ASP A 187 -2.40 16.87 1.69
CA ASP A 187 -1.94 15.51 2.00
C ASP A 187 -0.41 15.44 2.13
N ARG A 188 0.09 15.82 3.31
CA ARG A 188 1.55 15.94 3.55
C ARG A 188 2.25 14.61 3.71
N VAL A 189 3.45 14.51 3.13
CA VAL A 189 4.35 13.35 3.26
C VAL A 189 5.73 13.70 3.80
N TRP A 190 6.42 12.72 4.40
CA TRP A 190 7.81 12.86 4.82
C TRP A 190 8.63 11.63 4.44
N ARG A 191 9.75 11.85 3.74
CA ARG A 191 10.60 10.75 3.23
C ARG A 191 11.44 10.19 4.36
N MET A 192 11.18 8.93 4.73
CA MET A 192 12.04 8.15 5.62
C MET A 192 13.31 7.68 4.89
N PRO A 193 14.42 7.47 5.61
CA PRO A 193 15.62 6.89 5.03
C PRO A 193 15.38 5.43 4.60
N ARG A 194 15.94 5.06 3.44
CA ARG A 194 15.97 3.67 2.98
C ARG A 194 17.34 3.07 3.28
N VAL A 195 17.45 2.39 4.42
CA VAL A 195 18.70 1.82 4.94
C VAL A 195 18.90 0.39 4.40
N PRO A 196 19.90 0.12 3.55
CA PRO A 196 20.10 -1.20 2.94
C PRO A 196 20.29 -2.35 3.94
N GLU A 197 20.91 -2.06 5.08
CA GLU A 197 21.22 -3.02 6.14
C GLU A 197 19.96 -3.63 6.78
N TYR A 198 18.84 -2.91 6.73
CA TYR A 198 17.55 -3.38 7.27
C TYR A 198 16.96 -4.55 6.48
N ARG A 199 17.49 -4.87 5.28
CA ARG A 199 17.11 -6.13 4.59
C ARG A 199 17.37 -7.38 5.43
N GLY A 200 18.35 -7.34 6.33
CA GLY A 200 18.62 -8.44 7.27
C GLY A 200 17.44 -8.75 8.20
N LEU A 201 16.53 -7.79 8.40
CA LEU A 201 15.35 -7.96 9.26
C LEU A 201 14.30 -8.90 8.63
N LEU A 202 14.28 -9.02 7.30
CA LEU A 202 13.32 -9.87 6.56
C LEU A 202 13.64 -11.36 6.65
N LYS A 203 14.79 -11.75 7.22
CA LYS A 203 15.25 -13.15 7.20
C LYS A 203 14.29 -14.09 7.93
N SER A 204 13.88 -15.15 7.23
CA SER A 204 13.21 -16.31 7.82
C SER A 204 14.18 -17.50 7.92
N ARG A 205 13.86 -18.46 8.80
CA ARG A 205 14.56 -19.75 8.90
C ARG A 205 13.96 -20.84 8.02
N VAL A 206 12.71 -20.66 7.55
CA VAL A 206 11.90 -21.70 6.89
C VAL A 206 11.32 -21.24 5.55
N ALA A 207 11.44 -19.96 5.21
CA ALA A 207 10.99 -19.34 3.97
C ALA A 207 12.03 -18.32 3.46
N ASP A 208 11.78 -17.73 2.29
CA ASP A 208 12.66 -16.70 1.73
C ASP A 208 12.67 -15.41 2.57
N MET A 209 11.52 -15.08 3.18
CA MET A 209 11.39 -13.96 4.13
C MET A 209 10.30 -14.20 5.18
N CYS A 210 10.32 -13.44 6.27
CA CYS A 210 9.25 -13.38 7.26
C CYS A 210 8.43 -12.08 7.12
N ASN A 211 7.17 -12.10 7.54
CA ASN A 211 6.31 -10.92 7.47
C ASN A 211 6.39 -10.00 8.70
N ARG A 212 7.10 -10.38 9.77
CA ARG A 212 7.31 -9.52 10.95
C ARG A 212 8.68 -9.78 11.57
N SER A 213 9.28 -8.72 12.09
CA SER A 213 10.46 -8.74 12.95
C SER A 213 10.17 -7.99 14.25
N GLU A 214 10.76 -8.43 15.36
CA GLU A 214 10.71 -7.71 16.65
C GLU A 214 11.80 -6.62 16.75
N ALA A 215 12.66 -6.50 15.74
CA ALA A 215 13.70 -5.47 15.73
C ALA A 215 13.08 -4.05 15.63
N PRO A 216 13.78 -3.02 16.13
CA PRO A 216 13.43 -1.63 15.84
C PRO A 216 13.37 -1.38 14.31
N ALA A 217 12.65 -0.33 13.92
CA ALA A 217 12.40 0.07 12.52
C ALA A 217 11.23 -0.66 11.81
N ALA A 218 10.13 -0.91 12.52
CA ALA A 218 8.93 -1.56 11.98
C ALA A 218 8.37 -0.91 10.68
N SER A 219 8.32 0.43 10.59
CA SER A 219 7.86 1.09 9.35
C SER A 219 8.83 0.89 8.18
N ALA A 220 10.14 0.90 8.43
CA ALA A 220 11.14 0.62 7.40
C ALA A 220 11.11 -0.86 6.97
N PHE A 221 10.93 -1.77 7.93
CA PHE A 221 10.70 -3.19 7.66
C PHE A 221 9.49 -3.40 6.75
N ALA A 222 8.36 -2.79 7.08
CA ALA A 222 7.12 -3.00 6.35
C ALA A 222 7.25 -2.53 4.89
N ALA A 223 7.90 -1.39 4.67
CA ALA A 223 8.15 -0.89 3.35
C ALA A 223 9.15 -1.75 2.55
N LEU A 224 10.22 -2.25 3.19
CA LEU A 224 11.17 -3.17 2.57
C LEU A 224 10.55 -4.52 2.20
N PHE A 225 9.60 -5.00 3.02
CA PHE A 225 8.84 -6.21 2.72
C PHE A 225 8.09 -6.03 1.40
N VAL A 226 7.30 -4.96 1.27
CA VAL A 226 6.50 -4.71 0.04
C VAL A 226 7.40 -4.43 -1.16
N GLU A 227 8.49 -3.66 -0.96
CA GLU A 227 9.49 -3.38 -2.00
C GLU A 227 10.08 -4.65 -2.62
N SER A 228 10.26 -5.70 -1.83
CA SER A 228 10.84 -6.97 -2.30
C SER A 228 10.03 -7.60 -3.45
N PHE A 229 8.74 -7.25 -3.55
CA PHE A 229 7.84 -7.73 -4.61
C PHE A 229 7.78 -6.79 -5.83
N ALA A 230 8.46 -5.64 -5.81
CA ALA A 230 8.45 -4.69 -6.91
C ALA A 230 9.28 -5.15 -8.14
N GLY A 231 10.05 -6.24 -8.03
CA GLY A 231 10.76 -6.85 -9.15
C GLY A 231 11.76 -5.90 -9.85
N GLY A 232 12.33 -4.94 -9.12
CA GLY A 232 13.24 -3.93 -9.66
C GLY A 232 12.57 -2.73 -10.33
N VAL A 233 11.24 -2.71 -10.42
CA VAL A 233 10.50 -1.52 -10.84
C VAL A 233 10.69 -0.40 -9.79
N PRO A 234 10.92 0.86 -10.19
CA PRO A 234 10.94 1.99 -9.27
C PRO A 234 9.70 2.02 -8.38
N PHE A 235 9.90 2.11 -7.07
CA PHE A 235 8.86 1.83 -6.08
C PHE A 235 8.82 2.93 -5.02
N ALA A 236 7.63 3.31 -4.60
CA ALA A 236 7.41 4.15 -3.43
C ALA A 236 6.30 3.57 -2.56
N HIS A 237 6.54 3.54 -1.25
CA HIS A 237 5.57 3.10 -0.26
C HIS A 237 5.18 4.24 0.66
N ILE A 238 3.87 4.52 0.73
CA ILE A 238 3.28 5.56 1.57
C ILE A 238 2.45 4.89 2.67
N ASP A 239 2.88 5.06 3.91
CA ASP A 239 2.14 4.55 5.07
C ASP A 239 1.18 5.63 5.58
N MET A 240 -0.10 5.51 5.23
CA MET A 240 -1.13 6.47 5.60
C MET A 240 -1.87 6.12 6.89
N ALA A 241 -1.41 5.12 7.65
CA ALA A 241 -2.09 4.64 8.86
C ALA A 241 -2.38 5.76 9.88
N ALA A 242 -1.47 6.73 10.02
CA ALA A 242 -1.61 7.81 10.99
C ALA A 242 -2.57 8.94 10.56
N VAL A 243 -2.94 8.99 9.28
CA VAL A 243 -3.67 10.12 8.66
C VAL A 243 -5.00 9.69 8.01
N VAL A 244 -5.32 8.39 8.00
CA VAL A 244 -6.56 7.85 7.41
C VAL A 244 -7.84 8.32 8.12
N THR A 245 -7.74 8.65 9.40
CA THR A 245 -8.86 9.15 10.23
C THR A 245 -8.43 10.33 11.09
N SER A 246 -9.39 11.19 11.44
CA SER A 246 -9.21 12.27 12.41
C SER A 246 -10.36 12.27 13.42
N ASP A 247 -10.05 12.40 14.70
CA ASP A 247 -11.06 12.50 15.78
C ASP A 247 -11.63 13.91 15.95
N ARG A 248 -11.12 14.86 15.18
CA ARG A 248 -11.56 16.26 15.16
C ARG A 248 -11.75 16.74 13.73
N ASP A 249 -12.50 17.83 13.59
CA ASP A 249 -12.60 18.53 12.32
C ASP A 249 -11.22 19.08 11.92
N LEU A 250 -10.88 18.91 10.65
CA LEU A 250 -9.76 19.55 9.98
C LEU A 250 -10.28 20.80 9.24
N PRO A 251 -9.40 21.75 8.84
CA PRO A 251 -9.84 22.96 8.17
C PRO A 251 -10.67 22.74 6.90
N ASP A 252 -10.48 21.61 6.22
CA ASP A 252 -11.08 21.28 4.92
C ASP A 252 -12.06 20.09 4.96
N ARG A 253 -12.21 19.39 6.10
CA ARG A 253 -13.06 18.19 6.21
C ARG A 253 -13.47 17.87 7.66
N PRO A 254 -14.65 17.28 7.89
CA PRO A 254 -15.11 16.91 9.24
C PRO A 254 -14.31 15.74 9.83
N ALA A 255 -14.47 15.51 11.14
CA ALA A 255 -13.98 14.33 11.83
C ALA A 255 -14.49 13.02 11.17
N GLY A 256 -13.67 11.96 11.23
CA GLY A 256 -13.93 10.66 10.63
C GLY A 256 -12.84 10.26 9.62
N ALA A 257 -13.24 9.49 8.60
CA ALA A 257 -12.33 9.13 7.51
C ALA A 257 -11.93 10.39 6.72
N THR A 258 -10.63 10.63 6.60
CA THR A 258 -10.12 11.89 6.04
C THR A 258 -10.16 11.92 4.52
N GLY A 259 -10.16 10.76 3.84
CA GLY A 259 -9.91 10.72 2.39
C GLY A 259 -8.49 11.14 2.01
N TRP A 260 -7.56 11.14 2.98
CA TRP A 260 -6.14 11.42 2.73
C TRP A 260 -5.60 10.52 1.61
N GLY A 261 -4.81 11.10 0.72
CA GLY A 261 -4.15 10.44 -0.40
C GLY A 261 -4.89 10.65 -1.72
N VAL A 262 -6.17 11.02 -1.73
CA VAL A 262 -6.92 11.25 -2.98
C VAL A 262 -6.28 12.40 -3.77
N GLU A 263 -6.10 13.57 -3.16
CA GLU A 263 -5.54 14.73 -3.86
C GLU A 263 -4.08 14.49 -4.25
N LEU A 264 -3.28 13.92 -3.34
CA LEU A 264 -1.89 13.59 -3.60
C LEU A 264 -1.75 12.68 -4.81
N LEU A 265 -2.55 11.60 -4.89
CA LEU A 265 -2.47 10.64 -5.98
C LEU A 265 -2.96 11.23 -7.31
N VAL A 266 -4.00 12.08 -7.28
CA VAL A 266 -4.45 12.82 -8.47
C VAL A 266 -3.32 13.73 -9.00
N ARG A 267 -2.68 14.51 -8.11
CA ARG A 267 -1.55 15.39 -8.49
C ARG A 267 -0.34 14.62 -8.98
N LEU A 268 -0.04 13.48 -8.35
CA LEU A 268 1.03 12.60 -8.77
C LEU A 268 0.77 12.06 -10.18
N VAL A 269 -0.43 11.56 -10.46
CA VAL A 269 -0.81 11.07 -11.79
C VAL A 269 -0.79 12.20 -12.82
N GLU A 270 -1.35 13.37 -12.50
CA GLU A 270 -1.39 14.53 -13.40
C GLU A 270 0.01 14.92 -13.91
N ARG A 271 1.00 14.90 -13.02
CA ARG A 271 2.37 15.37 -13.27
C ARG A 271 3.38 14.24 -13.42
N PHE A 272 2.92 13.00 -13.53
CA PHE A 272 3.83 11.86 -13.54
C PHE A 272 4.75 11.90 -14.76
N GLU A 273 6.05 11.80 -14.51
CA GLU A 273 7.08 11.71 -15.54
C GLU A 273 7.94 10.47 -15.28
N ALA A 274 7.98 9.55 -16.24
CA ALA A 274 8.90 8.42 -16.16
C ALA A 274 10.35 8.91 -16.27
N ALA A 275 11.29 8.24 -15.60
CA ALA A 275 12.72 8.52 -15.77
C ALA A 275 13.12 8.54 -17.25
N SER A 276 13.85 9.57 -17.66
CA SER A 276 14.46 9.64 -18.98
C SER A 276 15.47 8.51 -19.11
N THR A 277 15.30 7.64 -20.10
CA THR A 277 16.24 6.55 -20.44
C THR A 277 17.47 7.09 -21.16
#